data_AF-A0A2B2CAC6-F1
#
_entry.id   AF-A0A2B2CAC6-F1
#
_cell.length_a   1.000
_cell.length_b   1.000
_cell.length_c   1.000
_cell.angle_alpha   90.00
_cell.angle_beta   90.00
_cell.angle_gamma   90.00
#
_symmetry.space_group_name_H-M   'P 1'
#
loop_
_entity.id
_entity.type
_entity.pdbx_description
1 polymer ?
#
loop_
_entity_poly.entity_id
_entity_poly.type
_entity_poly.pdbx_seq_one_letter_code
_entity_poly.pdbx_strand_id
1 'polypeptide(L)'
;MDITKIDQQTLNLLHKAFEIILNENKISYEKIGIAEEDDQLLFLFEGKDEKVHVFKWNKASCIGASIGSIAQSVLHPIIPHLRLLS
;
A
#
# COMPACT_ATOMS: atom_id res chain seq x y z
N MET A 1 13.54 -0.50 -10.87
CA MET A 1 14.33 -0.64 -9.63
C MET A 1 13.67 -1.73 -8.84
N ASP A 2 14.41 -2.80 -8.57
CA ASP A 2 13.89 -3.94 -7.83
C ASP A 2 14.23 -3.77 -6.36
N ILE A 3 13.32 -4.23 -5.50
CA ILE A 3 13.45 -4.15 -4.06
C ILE A 3 14.45 -5.22 -3.62
N THR A 4 15.54 -4.81 -3.00
CA THR A 4 16.57 -5.72 -2.46
C THR A 4 16.51 -5.82 -0.94
N LYS A 5 15.88 -4.83 -0.28
CA LYS A 5 15.62 -4.77 1.16
C LYS A 5 14.42 -3.88 1.43
N ILE A 6 13.77 -4.08 2.57
CA ILE A 6 12.74 -3.17 3.07
C ILE A 6 13.42 -2.19 4.03
N ASP A 7 13.62 -0.96 3.56
CA ASP A 7 14.12 0.16 4.34
C ASP A 7 13.24 1.38 4.16
N GLN A 8 13.51 2.45 4.91
CA GLN A 8 12.69 3.66 4.87
C GLN A 8 12.58 4.26 3.45
N GLN A 9 13.65 4.17 2.65
CA GLN A 9 13.62 4.64 1.26
C GLN A 9 12.63 3.83 0.43
N THR A 10 12.67 2.50 0.56
CA THR A 10 11.76 1.57 -0.12
C THR A 10 10.32 1.82 0.30
N LEU A 11 10.07 2.02 1.61
CA LEU A 11 8.74 2.34 2.13
C LEU A 11 8.22 3.66 1.58
N ASN A 12 9.06 4.69 1.51
CA ASN A 12 8.68 5.99 0.94
C ASN A 12 8.33 5.89 -0.56
N LEU A 13 9.05 5.04 -1.30
CA LEU A 13 8.76 4.78 -2.72
C LEU A 13 7.45 3.99 -2.89
N LEU A 14 7.21 2.99 -2.05
CA LEU A 14 5.94 2.24 -2.03
C LEU A 14 4.77 3.15 -1.69
N HIS A 15 4.92 4.01 -0.69
CA HIS A 15 3.89 4.96 -0.28
C HIS A 15 3.49 5.88 -1.44
N LYS A 16 4.46 6.47 -2.15
CA LYS A 16 4.20 7.25 -3.37
C LYS A 16 3.53 6.43 -4.47
N ALA A 17 3.95 5.18 -4.66
CA ALA A 17 3.33 4.30 -5.65
C ALA A 17 1.87 3.98 -5.29
N PHE A 18 1.56 3.87 -4.00
CA PHE A 18 0.19 3.68 -3.52
C PHE A 18 -0.65 4.93 -3.80
N GLU A 19 -0.14 6.14 -3.50
CA GLU A 19 -0.82 7.40 -3.81
C GLU A 19 -1.17 7.51 -5.30
N ILE A 20 -0.24 7.15 -6.19
CA ILE A 20 -0.45 7.16 -7.64
C ILE A 20 -1.59 6.21 -8.03
N ILE A 21 -1.55 4.95 -7.59
CA ILE A 21 -2.56 3.94 -7.94
C ILE A 21 -3.94 4.34 -7.40
N LEU A 22 -4.02 4.85 -6.18
CA LEU A 22 -5.27 5.33 -5.59
C LEU A 22 -5.85 6.49 -6.41
N ASN A 23 -5.02 7.46 -6.79
CA ASN A 23 -5.43 8.59 -7.62
C ASN A 23 -5.89 8.14 -9.02
N GLU A 24 -5.15 7.25 -9.69
CA GLU A 24 -5.52 6.67 -10.99
C GLU A 24 -6.87 5.94 -10.93
N ASN A 25 -7.16 5.29 -9.80
CA ASN A 25 -8.42 4.59 -9.56
C ASN A 25 -9.52 5.47 -8.96
N LYS A 26 -9.28 6.78 -8.80
CA LYS A 26 -10.20 7.76 -8.22
C LYS A 26 -10.68 7.39 -6.81
N ILE A 27 -9.77 6.86 -6.00
CA ILE A 27 -10.03 6.53 -4.59
C ILE A 27 -9.68 7.73 -3.72
N SER A 28 -10.69 8.32 -3.10
CA SER A 28 -10.51 9.36 -2.08
C SER A 28 -10.09 8.72 -0.76
N TYR A 29 -9.22 9.39 -0.03
CA TYR A 29 -8.80 9.01 1.33
C TYR A 29 -8.47 10.26 2.13
N GLU A 30 -8.63 10.18 3.44
CA GLU A 30 -8.16 11.22 4.36
C GLU A 30 -6.67 11.03 4.65
N LYS A 31 -6.28 9.77 4.91
CA LYS A 31 -4.91 9.43 5.25
C LYS A 31 -4.56 8.03 4.81
N ILE A 32 -3.32 7.85 4.40
CA ILE A 32 -2.73 6.53 4.18
C ILE A 32 -1.36 6.42 4.84
N GLY A 33 -0.98 5.18 5.19
CA GLY A 33 0.32 4.89 5.78
C GLY A 33 0.80 3.49 5.44
N ILE A 34 2.11 3.29 5.60
CA ILE A 34 2.71 1.97 5.60
C ILE A 34 3.40 1.77 6.94
N ALA A 35 3.09 0.68 7.63
CA ALA A 35 3.73 0.29 8.88
C ALA A 35 4.34 -1.10 8.75
N GLU A 36 5.33 -1.39 9.58
CA GLU A 36 5.97 -2.70 9.66
C GLU A 36 5.52 -3.44 10.93
N GLU A 37 5.21 -4.73 10.80
CA GLU A 37 4.86 -5.61 11.93
C GLU A 37 5.54 -6.97 11.71
N ASP A 38 6.61 -7.25 12.45
CA ASP A 38 7.43 -8.46 12.31
C ASP A 38 7.81 -8.75 10.83
N ASP A 39 7.34 -9.85 10.26
CA ASP A 39 7.57 -10.27 8.86
C ASP A 39 6.54 -9.70 7.87
N GLN A 40 5.66 -8.81 8.33
CA GLN A 40 4.57 -8.22 7.55
C GLN A 40 4.75 -6.71 7.35
N LEU A 41 4.18 -6.23 6.26
CA LEU A 41 3.91 -4.83 6.00
C LEU A 41 2.41 -4.60 6.07
N LEU A 42 2.03 -3.45 6.60
CA LEU A 42 0.66 -3.03 6.82
C LEU A 42 0.39 -1.79 5.97
N PHE A 43 -0.70 -1.81 5.21
CA PHE A 43 -1.24 -0.65 4.51
C PHE A 43 -2.40 -0.15 5.36
N LEU A 44 -2.23 1.07 5.86
CA LEU A 44 -3.22 1.78 6.66
C LEU A 44 -3.99 2.71 5.71
N PHE A 45 -5.30 2.59 5.70
CA PHE A 45 -6.19 3.41 4.87
C PHE A 45 -7.31 4.00 5.72
N GLU A 46 -7.44 5.32 5.70
CA GLU A 46 -8.51 6.06 6.36
C GLU A 46 -9.36 6.74 5.29
N GLY A 47 -10.60 6.27 5.16
CA GLY A 47 -11.60 6.79 4.21
C GLY A 47 -12.60 7.74 4.89
N LYS A 48 -13.76 7.93 4.27
CA LYS A 48 -14.83 8.82 4.78
C LYS A 48 -15.53 8.30 6.04
N ASP A 49 -15.28 7.04 6.39
CA ASP A 49 -15.88 6.40 7.56
C ASP A 49 -15.12 6.67 8.86
N GLU A 50 -14.06 7.50 8.80
CA GLU A 50 -13.20 7.91 9.92
C GLU A 50 -12.57 6.70 10.65
N LYS A 51 -12.46 5.56 9.97
CA LYS A 51 -11.86 4.33 10.49
C LYS A 51 -10.59 3.99 9.74
N VAL A 52 -9.59 3.53 10.48
CA VAL A 52 -8.36 3.00 9.90
C VAL A 52 -8.55 1.54 9.53
N HIS A 53 -8.52 1.25 8.24
CA HIS A 53 -8.53 -0.09 7.67
C HIS A 53 -7.11 -0.56 7.45
N VAL A 54 -6.85 -1.84 7.75
CA VAL A 54 -5.50 -2.42 7.74
C VAL A 54 -5.45 -3.60 6.78
N PHE A 55 -4.56 -3.53 5.79
CA PHE A 55 -4.30 -4.62 4.85
C PHE A 55 -2.86 -5.09 5.01
N LYS A 56 -2.67 -6.42 5.13
CA LYS A 56 -1.35 -6.99 5.43
C LYS A 56 -0.78 -7.73 4.22
N TRP A 57 0.53 -7.65 4.03
CA TRP A 57 1.27 -8.51 3.10
C TRP A 57 2.67 -8.84 3.62
N ASN A 58 3.27 -9.89 3.06
CA ASN A 58 4.55 -10.40 3.54
C ASN A 58 5.73 -9.56 3.02
N LYS A 59 6.70 -9.23 3.89
CA LYS A 59 7.94 -8.55 3.49
C LYS A 59 8.73 -9.33 2.44
N ALA A 60 8.76 -10.66 2.56
CA ALA A 60 9.50 -11.53 1.66
C ALA A 60 8.96 -11.48 0.23
N SER A 61 7.67 -11.23 0.01
CA SER A 61 7.10 -11.13 -1.34
C SER A 61 7.53 -9.87 -2.09
N CYS A 62 8.13 -8.90 -1.40
CA CYS A 62 8.65 -7.70 -2.03
C CYS A 62 10.02 -7.91 -2.68
N ILE A 63 10.83 -8.84 -2.16
CA ILE A 63 12.23 -8.98 -2.57
C ILE A 63 12.32 -9.50 -4.01
N GLY A 64 13.12 -8.82 -4.85
CA GLY A 64 13.29 -9.13 -6.26
C GLY A 64 12.17 -8.62 -7.17
N ALA A 65 11.13 -8.00 -6.61
CA ALA A 65 10.05 -7.37 -7.37
C ALA A 65 10.27 -5.85 -7.49
N SER A 66 9.68 -5.25 -8.52
CA SER A 66 9.68 -3.78 -8.67
C SER A 66 8.66 -3.12 -7.73
N ILE A 67 8.91 -1.88 -7.32
CA ILE A 67 7.99 -1.07 -6.50
C ILE A 67 6.58 -1.03 -7.11
N GLY A 68 6.48 -0.78 -8.41
CA GLY A 68 5.20 -0.71 -9.12
C GLY A 68 4.45 -2.05 -9.12
N SER A 69 5.18 -3.15 -9.33
CA SER A 69 4.60 -4.51 -9.28
C SER A 69 4.03 -4.83 -7.89
N ILE A 70 4.75 -4.49 -6.82
CA ILE A 70 4.25 -4.67 -5.45
C ILE A 70 3.04 -3.80 -5.17
N ALA A 71 3.09 -2.52 -5.55
CA ALA A 71 1.97 -1.61 -5.35
C ALA A 71 0.70 -2.09 -6.05
N GLN A 72 0.81 -2.55 -7.29
CA GLN A 72 -0.31 -3.14 -8.01
C GLN A 72 -0.80 -4.44 -7.37
N SER A 73 0.11 -5.34 -6.98
CA SER A 73 -0.24 -6.61 -6.35
C SER A 73 -0.94 -6.44 -5.00
N VAL A 74 -0.58 -5.40 -4.24
CA VAL A 74 -1.18 -5.10 -2.93
C VAL A 74 -2.52 -4.39 -3.11
N LEU A 75 -2.58 -3.34 -3.94
CA LEU A 75 -3.77 -2.49 -4.03
C LEU A 75 -4.86 -3.02 -4.95
N HIS A 76 -4.54 -3.56 -6.14
CA HIS A 76 -5.58 -3.96 -7.10
C HIS A 76 -6.62 -4.94 -6.53
N PRO A 77 -6.25 -5.97 -5.74
CA PRO A 77 -7.24 -6.86 -5.13
C PRO A 77 -8.19 -6.15 -4.16
N ILE A 78 -7.75 -5.06 -3.52
CA ILE A 78 -8.51 -4.35 -2.48
C ILE A 78 -9.18 -3.06 -3.00
N ILE A 79 -8.87 -2.57 -4.20
CA ILE A 79 -9.52 -1.39 -4.82
C ILE A 79 -11.06 -1.44 -4.74
N PRO A 80 -11.75 -2.56 -5.06
CA PRO A 80 -13.20 -2.62 -4.94
C PRO A 80 -13.70 -2.34 -3.52
N HIS A 81 -12.95 -2.79 -2.52
CA HIS A 81 -13.28 -2.56 -1.12
C HIS A 81 -12.99 -1.11 -0.71
N LEU A 82 -11.84 -0.55 -1.12
CA LEU A 82 -11.50 0.85 -0.84
C LEU A 82 -12.54 1.83 -1.42
N ARG A 83 -13.14 1.54 -2.58
CA ARG A 83 -14.24 2.36 -3.16
C ARG A 83 -15.48 2.45 -2.27
N LEU A 84 -15.74 1.44 -1.45
CA LEU A 84 -16.88 1.46 -0.53
C LEU A 84 -16.57 2.35 0.69
N LEU A 85 -15.29 2.49 1.01
CA LEU A 85 -14.76 3.26 2.15
C LEU A 85 -14.44 4.72 1.77
N SER A 86 -14.21 5.01 0.49
CA SER A 86 -13.94 6.36 -0.05
C SER A 86 -15.17 7.23 -0.21
#